data_AF-A0A0P1ECC4-F1
#
_entry.id   AF-A0A0P1ECC4-F1
#
_cell.length_a   1.000
_cell.length_b   1.000
_cell.length_c   1.000
_cell.angle_alpha   90.00
_cell.angle_beta   90.00
_cell.angle_gamma   90.00
#
_symmetry.space_group_name_H-M   'P 1'
#
loop_
_entity.id
_entity.type
_entity.pdbx_description
1 polymer ?
#
loop_
_entity_poly.entity_id
_entity_poly.type
_entity_poly.pdbx_seq_one_letter_code
_entity_poly.pdbx_strand_id
1 'polypeptide(L)'
;MTLTLAITGFALVLGLIQPLRWGLLGFLGAVVVLFLTQFGVNAGSGFEGTTWEESLILFEGSLASYIGFNLQITARAFALPLFALAAVFVGRLSQRVN
;
A
#
# COMPACT_ATOMS: atom_id res chain seq x y z
N MET A 1 -12.87 1.57 0.00
CA MET A 1 -12.69 1.90 1.43
C MET A 1 -12.26 0.67 2.26
N THR A 2 -12.89 -0.49 2.06
CA THR A 2 -12.56 -1.76 2.75
C THR A 2 -11.10 -2.18 2.59
N LEU A 3 -10.56 -2.15 1.36
CA LEU A 3 -9.16 -2.51 1.09
C LEU A 3 -8.16 -1.63 1.86
N THR A 4 -8.36 -0.31 1.85
CA THR A 4 -7.50 0.64 2.58
C THR A 4 -7.47 0.34 4.08
N LEU A 5 -8.62 0.02 4.67
CA LEU A 5 -8.71 -0.36 6.09
C LEU A 5 -8.00 -1.69 6.35
N ALA A 6 -8.15 -2.68 5.49
CA ALA A 6 -7.45 -3.96 5.60
C ALA A 6 -5.93 -3.76 5.55
N ILE A 7 -5.43 -3.01 4.55
CA ILE A 7 -4.00 -2.69 4.42
C ILE A 7 -3.49 -1.87 5.61
N THR A 8 -4.31 -0.97 6.15
CA THR A 8 -3.97 -0.22 7.38
C THR A 8 -3.87 -1.14 8.60
N GLY A 9 -4.77 -2.11 8.75
CA GLY A 9 -4.68 -3.15 9.79
C GLY A 9 -3.41 -3.98 9.66
N PHE A 10 -3.06 -4.41 8.45
CA PHE A 10 -1.80 -5.09 8.18
C PHE A 10 -0.58 -4.21 8.47
N ALA A 11 -0.65 -2.92 8.16
CA ALA A 11 0.41 -1.95 8.44
C ALA A 11 0.68 -1.83 9.96
N LEU A 12 -0.36 -1.80 10.79
CA LEU A 12 -0.22 -1.82 12.25
C LEU A 12 0.46 -3.11 12.73
N VAL A 13 -0.01 -4.26 12.26
CA VAL A 13 0.56 -5.57 12.64
C VAL A 13 2.03 -5.67 12.22
N LEU A 14 2.35 -5.31 10.98
CA LEU A 14 3.72 -5.30 10.46
C LEU A 14 4.60 -4.35 11.27
N GLY A 15 4.12 -3.16 11.59
CA GLY A 15 4.84 -2.21 12.44
C GLY A 15 5.17 -2.77 13.82
N LEU A 16 4.31 -3.62 14.39
CA LEU A 16 4.52 -4.27 15.70
C LEU A 16 5.51 -5.44 15.63
N ILE A 17 5.44 -6.27 14.58
CA ILE A 17 6.24 -7.50 14.49
C ILE A 17 7.59 -7.30 13.81
N GLN A 18 7.74 -6.24 13.00
CA GLN A 18 8.98 -5.94 12.27
C GLN A 18 10.18 -5.93 13.24
N PRO A 19 11.27 -6.64 12.93
CA PRO A 19 12.44 -6.61 13.80
C PRO A 19 13.17 -5.26 13.66
N LEU A 20 13.28 -4.52 14.76
CA LEU A 20 13.88 -3.18 14.77
C LEU A 20 15.36 -3.13 14.32
N ARG A 21 16.07 -4.28 14.33
CA ARG A 21 17.46 -4.38 13.84
C ARG A 21 17.62 -4.01 12.36
N TRP A 22 16.55 -4.12 11.57
CA TRP A 22 16.55 -3.74 10.15
C TRP A 22 16.29 -2.24 9.94
N GLY A 23 15.91 -1.52 11.01
CA GLY A 23 15.74 -0.07 11.02
C GLY A 23 14.93 0.46 9.84
N LEU A 24 15.49 1.47 9.17
CA LEU A 24 14.91 2.12 8.00
C LEU A 24 14.67 1.16 6.82
N LEU A 25 15.61 0.23 6.57
CA LEU A 25 15.48 -0.69 5.44
C LEU A 25 14.29 -1.65 5.62
N GLY A 26 14.07 -2.13 6.85
CA GLY A 26 12.89 -2.93 7.19
C GLY A 26 11.60 -2.14 6.97
N PHE A 27 11.57 -0.87 7.40
CA PHE A 27 10.42 0.01 7.22
C PHE A 27 10.11 0.26 5.74
N LEU A 28 11.12 0.62 4.93
CA LEU A 28 10.95 0.84 3.49
C LEU A 28 10.50 -0.43 2.78
N GLY A 29 11.05 -1.59 3.16
CA GLY A 29 10.61 -2.89 2.65
C GLY A 29 9.13 -3.14 2.93
N ALA A 30 8.68 -2.92 4.17
CA ALA A 30 7.28 -3.07 4.55
C ALA A 30 6.35 -2.10 3.79
N VAL A 31 6.78 -0.83 3.63
CA VAL A 31 6.06 0.17 2.83
C VAL A 31 5.89 -0.29 1.39
N VAL A 32 6.97 -0.72 0.74
CA VAL A 32 6.94 -1.17 -0.66
C VAL A 32 6.04 -2.37 -0.82
N VAL A 33 6.15 -3.38 0.05
CA VAL A 33 5.32 -4.58 0.00
C VAL A 33 3.85 -4.22 0.14
N LEU A 34 3.47 -3.46 1.17
CA LEU A 34 2.08 -3.06 1.38
C LEU A 34 1.53 -2.22 0.23
N PHE A 35 2.33 -1.29 -0.30
CA PHE A 35 1.96 -0.46 -1.44
C PHE A 35 1.69 -1.30 -2.68
N LEU A 36 2.62 -2.20 -3.02
CA LEU A 36 2.49 -3.07 -4.19
C LEU A 36 1.34 -4.07 -4.03
N THR A 37 1.07 -4.57 -2.83
CA THR A 37 -0.11 -5.39 -2.56
C THR A 37 -1.39 -4.60 -2.81
N GLN A 38 -1.51 -3.39 -2.27
CA GLN A 38 -2.69 -2.56 -2.49
C GLN A 38 -2.85 -2.18 -3.97
N PHE A 39 -1.76 -1.85 -4.64
CA PHE A 39 -1.74 -1.54 -6.07
C PHE A 39 -2.18 -2.76 -6.90
N GLY A 40 -1.62 -3.93 -6.62
CA GLY A 40 -1.94 -5.16 -7.33
C GLY A 40 -3.41 -5.55 -7.17
N VAL A 41 -3.98 -5.39 -5.97
CA VAL A 41 -5.41 -5.64 -5.76
C VAL A 41 -6.27 -4.62 -6.50
N ASN A 42 -5.93 -3.32 -6.44
CA ASN A 42 -6.67 -2.29 -7.19
C ASN A 42 -6.61 -2.54 -8.70
N ALA A 43 -5.42 -2.74 -9.25
CA ALA A 43 -5.21 -2.98 -10.67
C ALA A 43 -5.80 -4.33 -11.13
N GLY A 44 -5.82 -5.35 -10.28
CA GLY A 44 -6.39 -6.66 -10.61
C GLY A 44 -7.91 -6.73 -10.50
N SER A 45 -8.55 -5.84 -9.73
CA SER A 45 -10.01 -5.81 -9.58
C SER A 45 -10.73 -5.06 -10.71
N GLY A 46 -9.99 -4.55 -11.70
CA GLY A 46 -10.53 -3.68 -12.75
C GLY A 46 -10.91 -2.29 -12.24
N PHE A 47 -11.42 -1.47 -13.15
CA PHE A 47 -11.83 -0.09 -12.90
C PHE A 47 -13.34 -0.02 -12.74
N GLU A 48 -13.82 0.65 -11.67
CA GLU A 48 -15.25 0.87 -11.40
C GLU A 48 -16.13 -0.40 -11.37
N GLY A 49 -15.53 -1.56 -11.07
CA GLY A 49 -16.25 -2.83 -11.01
C GLY A 49 -16.40 -3.55 -12.36
N THR A 50 -15.74 -3.05 -13.40
CA THR A 50 -15.62 -3.73 -14.70
C THR A 50 -14.51 -4.76 -14.68
N THR A 51 -14.49 -5.70 -15.62
CA THR A 51 -13.38 -6.65 -15.73
C THR A 51 -12.10 -5.96 -16.21
N TRP A 52 -10.97 -6.64 -16.12
CA TRP A 52 -9.69 -6.14 -16.63
C TRP A 52 -9.77 -5.79 -18.13
N GLU A 53 -10.41 -6.63 -18.94
CA GLU A 53 -10.55 -6.42 -20.38
C GLU A 53 -11.40 -5.18 -20.69
N GLU A 54 -12.53 -5.04 -20.00
CA GLU A 54 -13.42 -3.87 -20.12
C GLU A 54 -12.71 -2.59 -19.66
N SER A 55 -11.95 -2.69 -18.58
CA SER A 55 -11.13 -1.60 -18.09
C SER A 55 -10.13 -1.15 -19.14
N LEU A 56 -9.38 -2.07 -19.77
CA LEU A 56 -8.42 -1.71 -20.80
C LEU A 56 -9.05 -0.98 -21.99
N ILE A 57 -10.29 -1.32 -22.37
CA ILE A 57 -11.02 -0.61 -23.43
C ILE A 57 -11.27 0.85 -23.02
N LEU A 58 -11.61 1.12 -21.75
CA LEU A 58 -11.79 2.48 -21.23
C LEU A 58 -10.51 3.32 -21.25
N PHE A 59 -9.35 2.67 -21.27
CA PHE A 59 -8.03 3.31 -21.43
C PHE A 59 -7.50 3.22 -22.86
N GLU A 60 -8.38 3.05 -23.86
CA GLU A 60 -8.02 2.96 -25.29
C GLU A 60 -7.00 1.83 -25.60
N GLY A 61 -7.03 0.75 -24.80
CA GLY A 61 -6.07 -0.36 -24.87
C GLY A 61 -4.68 -0.04 -24.28
N SER A 62 -4.49 1.14 -23.70
CA SER A 62 -3.21 1.59 -23.15
C SER A 62 -2.96 1.04 -21.74
N LEU A 63 -2.17 -0.04 -21.66
CA LEU A 63 -1.71 -0.62 -20.39
C LEU A 63 -0.96 0.40 -19.52
N ALA A 64 -0.13 1.25 -20.13
CA ALA A 64 0.63 2.26 -19.42
C ALA A 64 -0.28 3.28 -18.72
N SER A 65 -1.34 3.72 -19.40
CA SER A 65 -2.33 4.66 -18.85
C SER A 65 -3.13 4.00 -17.73
N TYR A 66 -3.55 2.75 -17.91
CA TYR A 66 -4.23 1.97 -16.90
C TYR A 66 -3.38 1.80 -15.62
N ILE A 67 -2.11 1.41 -15.77
CA ILE A 67 -1.17 1.25 -14.66
C ILE A 67 -0.92 2.59 -13.97
N GLY A 68 -0.64 3.64 -14.74
CA GLY A 68 -0.37 4.98 -14.20
C GLY A 68 -1.53 5.52 -13.38
N PHE A 69 -2.76 5.34 -13.87
CA PHE A 69 -3.97 5.73 -13.16
C PHE A 69 -4.14 4.95 -11.84
N ASN A 70 -3.98 3.63 -11.86
CA ASN A 70 -4.08 2.79 -10.66
C ASN A 70 -2.98 3.09 -9.62
N LEU A 71 -1.77 3.45 -10.08
CA LEU A 71 -0.69 3.92 -9.21
C LEU A 71 -1.08 5.22 -8.50
N GLN A 72 -1.69 6.18 -9.20
CA GLN A 72 -2.13 7.44 -8.59
C GLN A 72 -3.26 7.24 -7.57
N ILE A 73 -4.23 6.39 -7.86
CA ILE A 73 -5.28 6.05 -6.88
C ILE A 73 -4.65 5.40 -5.65
N THR A 74 -3.76 4.43 -5.87
CA THR A 74 -3.11 3.71 -4.79
C THR A 74 -2.28 4.67 -3.93
N ALA A 75 -1.49 5.56 -4.53
CA ALA A 75 -0.72 6.57 -3.82
C ALA A 75 -1.57 7.46 -2.91
N ARG A 76 -2.75 7.91 -3.39
CA ARG A 76 -3.68 8.70 -2.57
C ARG A 76 -4.25 7.90 -1.41
N ALA A 77 -4.66 6.66 -1.68
CA ALA A 77 -5.26 5.78 -0.67
C ALA A 77 -4.24 5.21 0.34
N PHE A 78 -2.95 5.18 -0.02
CA PHE A 78 -1.89 4.58 0.80
C PHE A 78 -1.39 5.48 1.94
N ALA A 79 -1.80 6.75 1.98
CA ALA A 79 -1.41 7.68 3.04
C ALA A 79 -1.74 7.13 4.43
N LEU A 80 -2.95 6.59 4.63
CA LEU A 80 -3.37 6.07 5.93
C LEU A 80 -2.57 4.83 6.38
N PRO A 81 -2.38 3.78 5.55
CA PRO A 81 -1.45 2.70 5.86
C PRO A 81 -0.03 3.16 6.20
N LEU A 82 0.50 4.13 5.45
CA LEU A 82 1.83 4.67 5.68
C LEU A 82 1.93 5.33 7.06
N PHE A 83 0.97 6.17 7.43
CA PHE A 83 0.94 6.79 8.76
C PHE A 83 0.83 5.76 9.89
N ALA A 84 -0.01 4.74 9.72
CA ALA A 84 -0.16 3.68 10.69
C ALA A 84 1.15 2.90 10.92
N LEU A 85 1.82 2.49 9.84
CA LEU A 85 3.11 1.82 9.94
C LEU A 85 4.17 2.72 10.58
N ALA A 86 4.24 3.99 10.16
CA ALA A 86 5.22 4.95 10.66
C ALA A 86 5.03 5.24 12.15
N ALA A 87 3.81 5.47 12.60
CA ALA A 87 3.50 5.75 14.00
C ALA A 87 3.94 4.61 14.92
N VAL A 88 3.62 3.37 14.55
CA VAL A 88 4.03 2.18 15.32
C VAL A 88 5.54 2.00 15.30
N PHE A 89 6.18 2.12 14.13
CA PHE A 89 7.61 1.94 13.99
C PHE A 89 8.40 2.97 14.81
N VAL A 90 8.06 4.26 14.68
CA VAL A 90 8.70 5.35 15.42
C VAL A 90 8.45 5.19 16.92
N GLY A 91 7.22 4.90 17.34
CA GLY A 91 6.89 4.68 18.76
C GLY A 91 7.73 3.57 19.40
N ARG A 92 7.88 2.43 18.70
CA ARG A 92 8.73 1.31 19.16
C ARG A 92 10.21 1.68 19.18
N LEU A 93 10.67 2.49 18.23
CA LEU A 93 12.07 2.92 18.17
C LEU A 93 12.40 3.87 19.32
N SER A 94 11.51 4.83 19.63
CA SER A 94 11.64 5.74 20.76
C SER A 94 11.70 5.02 22.11
N GLN A 95 10.91 3.95 22.29
CA GLN A 95 10.94 3.12 23.51
C GLN A 95 12.23 2.33 23.72
N ARG A 96 13.04 2.13 22.68
CA ARG A 96 14.35 1.46 22.81
C ARG A 96 15.49 2.41 23.17
N VAL A 97 15.31 3.70 22.90
CA VAL A 97 16.36 4.73 23.09
C VAL A 97 16.28 5.33 24.50
N ASN A 98 15.09 5.35 25.11
CA ASN A 98 14.87 5.74 26.50
C ASN A 98 15.04 4.56 27.46
#